data_AF-A0A6I9HHQ0-F1
#
_entry.id   AF-A0A6I9HHQ0-F1
#
_cell.length_a   1.000
_cell.length_b   1.000
_cell.length_c   1.000
_cell.angle_alpha   90.00
_cell.angle_beta   90.00
_cell.angle_gamma   90.00
#
_symmetry.space_group_name_H-M   'P 1'
#
loop_
_entity.id
_entity.type
_entity.pdbx_description
1 polymer ?
#
loop_
_entity_poly.entity_id
_entity_poly.type
_entity_poly.pdbx_seq_one_letter_code
_entity_poly.pdbx_strand_id
1 'polypeptide(L)'
;MNNGPVIGYEEDVGRRTTFRLSYPESIFSDPIHYDPNTTIVLIVFKPRDLKWLWEILGGQKISVKGFWKKPALNMIYKSSQIRILDPSITRKAAYEWLHFPTRFPKKEKPKHPTTGLIAITLAFHICHEVHLAGFKYDFTDRNSSLHYYGNETMSQMMQNEYHNITAEQKFLKKLIDKNFVINLT
;
A
#
# COMPACT_ATOMS: atom_id res chain seq x y z
N MET A 1 -4.15 -2.04 -4.60
CA MET A 1 -3.78 -1.57 -3.24
C MET A 1 -4.01 -0.06 -3.16
N ASN A 2 -3.98 0.52 -1.95
CA ASN A 2 -4.31 1.94 -1.71
C ASN A 2 -5.66 2.31 -2.39
N ASN A 3 -5.76 3.53 -2.91
CA ASN A 3 -6.91 4.07 -3.64
C ASN A 3 -6.75 3.94 -5.17
N GLY A 4 -6.03 2.93 -5.66
CA GLY A 4 -5.92 2.65 -7.09
C GLY A 4 -7.24 2.15 -7.68
N PRO A 5 -7.92 2.95 -8.54
CA PRO A 5 -9.23 2.61 -9.09
C PRO A 5 -9.11 1.56 -10.19
N VAL A 6 -10.13 0.70 -10.28
CA VAL A 6 -10.31 -0.22 -11.41
C VAL A 6 -11.28 0.37 -12.43
N ILE A 7 -12.32 1.05 -11.94
CA ILE A 7 -13.36 1.65 -12.77
C ILE A 7 -12.75 2.74 -13.65
N GLY A 8 -12.94 2.63 -14.96
CA GLY A 8 -12.37 3.53 -15.96
C GLY A 8 -10.95 3.19 -16.42
N TYR A 9 -10.34 2.13 -15.87
CA TYR A 9 -8.98 1.67 -16.17
C TYR A 9 -8.92 0.16 -16.43
N GLU A 10 -10.06 -0.48 -16.68
CA GLU A 10 -10.20 -1.94 -16.74
C GLU A 10 -9.29 -2.61 -17.78
N GLU A 11 -9.04 -1.92 -18.90
CA GLU A 11 -8.19 -2.42 -19.98
C GLU A 11 -6.70 -2.38 -19.62
N ASP A 12 -6.29 -1.48 -18.71
CA ASP A 12 -4.91 -1.33 -18.28
C ASP A 12 -4.58 -2.16 -17.04
N VAL A 13 -5.50 -2.22 -16.06
CA VAL A 13 -5.25 -2.84 -14.74
C VAL A 13 -6.06 -4.11 -14.49
N GLY A 14 -6.92 -4.49 -15.43
CA GLY A 14 -7.83 -5.63 -15.31
C GLY A 14 -9.04 -5.34 -14.42
N ARG A 15 -9.94 -6.31 -14.31
CA ARG A 15 -11.26 -6.14 -13.65
C ARG A 15 -11.39 -6.81 -12.28
N ARG A 16 -10.50 -7.75 -11.96
CA ARG A 16 -10.65 -8.60 -10.77
C ARG A 16 -9.79 -8.09 -9.61
N THR A 17 -10.41 -7.87 -8.45
CA THR A 17 -9.68 -7.67 -7.19
C THR A 17 -10.12 -8.72 -6.15
N THR A 18 -9.18 -9.55 -5.68
CA THR A 18 -9.44 -10.51 -4.60
C THR A 18 -9.01 -9.95 -3.24
N PHE A 19 -7.82 -9.35 -3.19
CA PHE A 19 -7.30 -8.67 -2.01
C PHE A 19 -6.94 -7.22 -2.35
N ARG A 20 -7.37 -6.28 -1.51
CA ARG A 20 -6.95 -4.88 -1.59
C ARG A 20 -6.31 -4.47 -0.26
N LEU A 21 -4.99 -4.29 -0.30
CA LEU A 21 -4.25 -3.77 0.84
C LEU A 21 -4.44 -2.26 0.96
N SER A 22 -4.86 -1.80 2.13
CA SER A 22 -5.12 -0.39 2.43
C SER A 22 -4.87 -0.08 3.90
N TYR A 23 -4.87 1.19 4.25
CA TYR A 23 -4.79 1.72 5.61
C TYR A 23 -5.75 2.94 5.70
N PRO A 24 -6.01 3.52 6.88
CA PRO A 24 -7.09 4.51 7.06
C PRO A 24 -7.05 5.67 6.06
N GLU A 25 -5.85 6.17 5.73
CA GLU A 25 -5.64 7.29 4.81
C GLU A 25 -5.64 6.92 3.31
N SER A 26 -5.76 5.63 2.96
CA SER A 26 -5.67 5.13 1.58
C SER A 26 -6.82 4.21 1.14
N ILE A 27 -7.70 3.81 2.05
CA ILE A 27 -8.87 2.98 1.73
C ILE A 27 -9.93 3.79 0.97
N PHE A 28 -10.62 3.15 0.02
CA PHE A 28 -11.78 3.76 -0.63
C PHE A 28 -12.93 4.00 0.35
N SER A 29 -13.55 5.18 0.22
CA SER A 29 -14.74 5.57 0.97
C SER A 29 -15.93 5.93 0.07
N ASP A 30 -15.73 6.01 -1.24
CA ASP A 30 -16.80 6.26 -2.21
C ASP A 30 -17.48 4.93 -2.57
N PRO A 31 -18.82 4.81 -2.42
CA PRO A 31 -19.56 3.60 -2.78
C PRO A 31 -19.38 3.15 -4.23
N ILE A 32 -18.99 4.03 -5.16
CA ILE A 32 -18.73 3.65 -6.55
C ILE A 32 -17.63 2.57 -6.64
N HIS A 33 -16.69 2.55 -5.69
CA HIS A 33 -15.60 1.58 -5.65
C HIS A 33 -15.92 0.33 -4.84
N TYR A 34 -17.16 0.15 -4.37
CA TYR A 34 -17.55 -1.04 -3.63
C TYR A 34 -17.50 -2.28 -4.52
N ASP A 35 -16.81 -3.32 -4.03
CA ASP A 35 -16.79 -4.65 -4.64
C ASP A 35 -17.10 -5.70 -3.55
N PRO A 36 -18.20 -6.47 -3.67
CA PRO A 36 -18.56 -7.49 -2.69
C PRO A 36 -17.59 -8.68 -2.67
N ASN A 37 -16.80 -8.89 -3.72
CA ASN A 37 -15.84 -10.01 -3.84
C ASN A 37 -14.43 -9.66 -3.35
N THR A 38 -14.17 -8.38 -3.05
CA THR A 38 -12.88 -7.92 -2.54
C THR A 38 -12.79 -8.17 -1.02
N THR A 39 -11.67 -8.75 -0.60
CA THR A 39 -11.22 -8.73 0.81
C THR A 39 -10.31 -7.54 1.05
N ILE A 40 -10.65 -6.68 2.00
CA ILE A 40 -9.80 -5.57 2.44
C ILE A 40 -8.82 -6.07 3.48
N VAL A 41 -7.53 -5.93 3.17
CA VAL A 41 -6.44 -6.29 4.07
C VAL A 41 -5.86 -5.00 4.65
N LEU A 42 -6.21 -4.70 5.89
CA LEU A 42 -5.77 -3.51 6.58
C LEU A 42 -4.34 -3.65 7.09
N ILE A 43 -3.49 -2.73 6.66
CA ILE A 43 -2.13 -2.57 7.19
C ILE A 43 -2.21 -1.62 8.38
N VAL A 44 -1.70 -2.07 9.52
CA VAL A 44 -1.65 -1.28 10.76
C VAL A 44 -0.24 -0.74 10.93
N PHE A 45 -0.06 0.56 10.75
CA PHE A 45 1.22 1.25 10.94
C PHE A 45 1.33 1.86 12.34
N LYS A 46 0.19 2.18 12.97
CA LYS A 46 0.14 2.84 14.28
C LYS A 46 -1.09 2.37 15.07
N PRO A 47 -1.08 2.38 16.42
CA PRO A 47 -2.24 2.00 17.24
C PRO A 47 -3.52 2.79 16.90
N ARG A 48 -3.35 4.02 16.41
CA ARG A 48 -4.44 4.88 15.95
C ARG A 48 -5.20 4.30 14.75
N ASP A 49 -4.58 3.46 13.92
CA ASP A 49 -5.25 2.80 12.80
C ASP A 49 -6.28 1.77 13.30
N LEU A 50 -5.96 1.04 14.38
CA LEU A 50 -6.89 0.11 15.04
C LEU A 50 -8.03 0.86 15.73
N LYS A 51 -7.71 1.98 16.38
CA LYS A 51 -8.74 2.86 16.98
C LYS A 51 -9.71 3.36 15.90
N TRP A 52 -9.19 3.82 14.76
CA TRP A 52 -10.02 4.22 13.63
C TRP A 52 -10.93 3.09 13.14
N LEU A 53 -10.41 1.86 13.04
CA LEU A 53 -11.21 0.72 12.60
C LEU A 53 -12.37 0.44 13.56
N TRP A 54 -12.12 0.51 14.87
CA TRP A 54 -13.17 0.35 15.87
C TRP A 54 -14.20 1.49 15.82
N GLU A 55 -13.75 2.73 15.66
CA GLU A 55 -14.63 3.90 15.55
C GLU A 55 -15.53 3.82 14.30
N ILE A 56 -14.94 3.54 13.12
CA ILE A 56 -15.68 3.54 11.84
C ILE A 56 -16.66 2.37 11.74
N LEU A 57 -16.32 1.18 12.27
CA LEU A 57 -17.24 0.04 12.30
C LEU A 57 -18.34 0.21 13.36
N GLY A 58 -18.06 0.93 14.44
CA GLY A 58 -19.03 1.24 15.48
C GLY A 58 -19.92 2.45 15.19
N GLY A 59 -19.77 3.10 14.02
CA GLY A 59 -20.52 4.32 13.68
C GLY A 59 -20.18 5.51 14.58
N GLN A 60 -19.00 5.51 15.21
CA GLN A 60 -18.55 6.56 16.12
C GLN A 60 -17.94 7.73 15.34
N LYS A 61 -17.83 8.88 16.01
CA LYS A 61 -17.14 10.05 15.45
C LYS A 61 -15.64 9.79 15.35
N ILE A 62 -15.13 9.76 14.13
CA ILE A 62 -13.72 9.53 13.85
C ILE A 62 -12.92 10.82 14.08
N SER A 63 -11.83 10.72 14.83
CA SER A 63 -10.86 11.82 14.96
C SER A 63 -9.90 11.83 13.76
N VAL A 64 -9.82 12.93 13.02
CA VAL A 64 -8.84 13.07 11.92
C VAL A 64 -7.42 13.43 12.39
N LYS A 65 -7.23 13.73 13.68
CA LYS A 65 -5.92 14.12 14.22
C LYS A 65 -4.99 12.91 14.31
N GLY A 66 -3.72 13.09 13.92
CA GLY A 66 -2.68 12.05 13.99
C GLY A 66 -2.60 11.14 12.77
N PHE A 67 -3.33 11.47 11.70
CA PHE A 67 -3.17 10.89 10.36
C PHE A 67 -2.44 11.89 9.48
N TRP A 68 -1.63 11.42 8.53
CA TRP A 68 -0.85 12.29 7.63
C TRP A 68 -1.71 12.87 6.49
N LYS A 69 -2.87 12.25 6.23
CA LYS A 69 -3.94 12.69 5.35
C LYS A 69 -5.28 12.37 6.02
N LYS A 70 -6.36 13.05 5.61
CA LYS A 70 -7.71 12.76 6.09
C LYS A 70 -8.03 11.26 5.87
N PRO A 71 -8.33 10.49 6.94
CA PRO A 71 -8.71 9.09 6.79
C PRO A 71 -10.13 8.98 6.22
N ALA A 72 -10.49 7.79 5.74
CA ALA A 72 -11.86 7.49 5.38
C ALA A 72 -12.79 7.71 6.59
N LEU A 73 -13.91 8.41 6.34
CA LEU A 73 -14.90 8.73 7.36
C LEU A 73 -16.13 7.81 7.30
N ASN A 74 -16.29 7.07 6.21
CA ASN A 74 -17.36 6.10 6.00
C ASN A 74 -16.73 4.79 5.51
N MET A 75 -17.21 3.67 6.05
CA MET A 75 -16.80 2.33 5.60
C MET A 75 -17.81 1.83 4.57
N ILE A 76 -17.33 1.52 3.37
CA ILE A 76 -18.18 0.94 2.30
C ILE A 76 -18.15 -0.60 2.28
N TYR A 77 -17.24 -1.21 3.03
CA TYR A 77 -17.05 -2.66 3.08
C TYR A 77 -17.70 -3.28 4.33
N LYS A 78 -18.22 -4.50 4.20
CA LYS A 78 -18.77 -5.24 5.34
C LYS A 78 -17.65 -5.67 6.29
N SER A 79 -17.94 -5.79 7.59
CA SER A 79 -16.98 -6.33 8.57
C SER A 79 -16.42 -7.69 8.17
N SER A 80 -17.24 -8.54 7.54
CA SER A 80 -16.84 -9.85 7.01
C SER A 80 -15.81 -9.79 5.87
N GLN A 81 -15.70 -8.66 5.16
CA GLN A 81 -14.71 -8.44 4.10
C GLN A 81 -13.38 -7.90 4.62
N ILE A 82 -13.28 -7.53 5.90
CA ILE A 82 -12.11 -6.87 6.47
C ILE A 82 -11.22 -7.90 7.18
N ARG A 83 -9.92 -7.85 6.92
CA ARG A 83 -8.87 -8.60 7.63
C ARG A 83 -7.78 -7.64 8.07
N ILE A 84 -7.16 -7.90 9.21
CA ILE A 84 -5.97 -7.17 9.67
C ILE A 84 -4.75 -7.96 9.24
N LEU A 85 -3.81 -7.31 8.56
CA LEU A 85 -2.54 -7.93 8.18
C LEU A 85 -1.71 -8.20 9.43
N ASP A 86 -1.17 -9.42 9.55
CA ASP A 86 -0.22 -9.76 10.60
C ASP A 86 1.03 -8.86 10.50
N PRO A 87 1.41 -8.12 11.56
CA PRO A 87 2.56 -7.22 11.54
C PRO A 87 3.89 -7.91 11.19
N SER A 88 4.01 -9.23 11.33
CA SER A 88 5.18 -10.00 10.91
C SER A 88 5.49 -9.84 9.42
N ILE A 89 4.48 -9.68 8.56
CA ILE A 89 4.65 -9.44 7.12
C ILE A 89 5.33 -8.08 6.90
N THR A 90 4.80 -7.01 7.51
CA THR A 90 5.40 -5.67 7.42
C THR A 90 6.81 -5.65 8.02
N ARG A 91 7.03 -6.36 9.13
CA ARG A 91 8.32 -6.50 9.79
C ARG A 91 9.36 -7.19 8.89
N LYS A 92 8.96 -8.26 8.19
CA LYS A 92 9.82 -8.98 7.24
C LYS A 92 10.26 -8.06 6.09
N ALA A 93 9.29 -7.36 5.50
CA ALA A 93 9.58 -6.37 4.46
C ALA A 93 10.59 -5.31 4.92
N ALA A 94 10.42 -4.79 6.15
CA ALA A 94 11.27 -3.74 6.67
C ALA A 94 12.69 -4.23 7.01
N TYR A 95 12.82 -5.33 7.77
CA TYR A 95 14.08 -5.70 8.40
C TYR A 95 14.83 -6.82 7.69
N GLU A 96 14.11 -7.78 7.08
CA GLU A 96 14.75 -8.89 6.37
C GLU A 96 15.01 -8.53 4.90
N TRP A 97 14.16 -7.73 4.27
CA TRP A 97 14.27 -7.43 2.84
C TRP A 97 14.95 -6.09 2.55
N LEU A 98 14.50 -5.02 3.23
CA LEU A 98 15.08 -3.69 3.07
C LEU A 98 16.20 -3.38 4.08
N HIS A 99 16.39 -4.23 5.08
CA HIS A 99 17.39 -4.07 6.13
C HIS A 99 17.37 -2.69 6.79
N PHE A 100 16.16 -2.15 7.02
CA PHE A 100 16.01 -0.91 7.76
C PHE A 100 16.48 -1.06 9.21
N PRO A 101 17.02 -0.01 9.81
CA PRO A 101 17.35 -0.05 11.23
C PRO A 101 16.07 -0.13 12.07
N THR A 102 16.14 -0.79 13.22
CA THR A 102 15.02 -0.87 14.18
C THR A 102 14.82 0.43 14.96
N ARG A 103 15.81 1.33 14.93
CA ARG A 103 15.76 2.67 15.53
C ARG A 103 16.34 3.68 14.56
N PHE A 104 15.61 4.77 14.35
CA PHE A 104 16.08 5.89 13.54
C PHE A 104 16.59 7.02 14.45
N PRO A 105 17.61 7.78 14.03
CA PRO A 105 18.04 8.99 14.73
C PRO A 105 16.87 9.97 14.90
N LYS A 106 16.82 10.72 16.01
CA LYS A 106 15.73 11.68 16.29
C LYS A 106 15.53 12.74 15.20
N LYS A 107 16.57 13.03 14.41
CA LYS A 107 16.54 14.02 13.32
C LYS A 107 16.02 13.46 12.00
N GLU A 108 15.88 12.14 11.87
CA GLU A 108 15.44 11.47 10.66
C GLU A 108 13.99 10.98 10.80
N LYS A 109 13.24 11.02 9.69
CA LYS A 109 11.93 10.39 9.63
C LYS A 109 12.11 8.87 9.60
N PRO A 110 11.41 8.11 10.46
CA PRO A 110 11.43 6.67 10.40
C PRO A 110 11.00 6.18 9.02
N LYS A 111 11.77 5.24 8.46
CA LYS A 111 11.43 4.62 7.18
C LYS A 111 10.58 3.38 7.39
N HIS A 112 9.58 3.20 6.53
CA HIS A 112 8.82 1.96 6.44
C HIS A 112 8.61 1.56 4.97
N PRO A 113 8.43 0.26 4.68
CA PRO A 113 8.13 -0.21 3.34
C PRO A 113 6.88 0.46 2.75
N THR A 114 6.85 0.62 1.43
CA THR A 114 5.61 0.98 0.73
C THR A 114 4.56 -0.13 0.86
N THR A 115 3.29 0.23 0.69
CA THR A 115 2.20 -0.76 0.54
C THR A 115 2.51 -1.79 -0.55
N GLY A 116 3.20 -1.35 -1.62
CA GLY A 116 3.63 -2.21 -2.73
C GLY A 116 4.53 -3.34 -2.28
N LEU A 117 5.60 -3.01 -1.56
CA LEU A 117 6.51 -4.04 -1.06
C LEU A 117 5.86 -4.93 0.00
N ILE A 118 5.01 -4.37 0.86
CA ILE A 118 4.23 -5.17 1.83
C ILE A 118 3.31 -6.16 1.10
N ALA A 119 2.67 -5.74 0.00
CA ALA A 119 1.84 -6.62 -0.81
C ALA A 119 2.64 -7.76 -1.45
N ILE A 120 3.84 -7.49 -1.96
CA ILE A 120 4.76 -8.53 -2.47
C ILE A 120 5.16 -9.49 -1.34
N THR A 121 5.37 -8.96 -0.13
CA THR A 121 5.64 -9.78 1.06
C THR A 121 4.52 -10.71 1.39
N LEU A 122 3.29 -10.21 1.40
CA LEU A 122 2.13 -11.08 1.61
C LEU A 122 2.03 -12.13 0.50
N ALA A 123 2.20 -11.73 -0.76
CA ALA A 123 2.09 -12.62 -1.91
C ALA A 123 3.07 -13.80 -1.82
N PHE A 124 4.33 -13.58 -1.44
CA PHE A 124 5.29 -14.68 -1.24
C PHE A 124 4.94 -15.65 -0.11
N HIS A 125 4.06 -15.28 0.83
CA HIS A 125 3.62 -16.22 1.87
C HIS A 125 2.40 -17.05 1.47
N ILE A 126 1.63 -16.59 0.47
CA ILE A 126 0.32 -17.19 0.14
C ILE A 126 0.21 -17.68 -1.31
N CYS A 127 1.18 -17.35 -2.16
CA CYS A 127 1.20 -17.70 -3.58
C CYS A 127 2.46 -18.51 -3.93
N HIS A 128 2.30 -19.43 -4.89
CA HIS A 128 3.42 -20.17 -5.47
C HIS A 128 4.14 -19.38 -6.57
N GLU A 129 3.41 -18.49 -7.24
CA GLU A 129 3.91 -17.65 -8.34
C GLU A 129 3.39 -16.23 -8.17
N VAL A 130 4.23 -15.24 -8.47
CA VAL A 130 3.89 -13.82 -8.30
C VAL A 130 4.25 -13.05 -9.57
N HIS A 131 3.24 -12.41 -10.15
CA HIS A 131 3.40 -11.47 -11.26
C HIS A 131 3.25 -10.05 -10.75
N LEU A 132 4.09 -9.14 -11.22
CA LEU A 132 4.11 -7.74 -10.80
C LEU A 132 3.70 -6.85 -11.98
N ALA A 133 2.75 -5.95 -11.74
CA ALA A 133 2.38 -4.89 -12.67
C ALA A 133 2.36 -3.54 -11.94
N GLY A 134 2.78 -2.46 -12.61
CA GLY A 134 2.75 -1.11 -12.06
C GLY A 134 3.84 -0.80 -11.02
N PHE A 135 4.95 -1.55 -11.01
CA PHE A 135 6.09 -1.36 -10.09
C PHE A 135 7.27 -0.60 -10.71
N LYS A 136 6.99 0.42 -11.52
CA LYS A 136 8.01 1.23 -12.20
C LYS A 136 8.05 2.65 -11.62
N TYR A 137 9.24 3.10 -11.27
CA TYR A 137 9.49 4.50 -10.93
C TYR A 137 10.51 5.07 -11.91
N ASP A 138 10.15 6.17 -12.56
CA ASP A 138 11.11 6.97 -13.31
C ASP A 138 11.67 8.06 -12.39
N PHE A 139 12.90 7.88 -11.95
CA PHE A 139 13.59 8.88 -11.11
C PHE A 139 14.29 9.97 -11.92
N THR A 140 14.29 9.85 -13.26
CA THR A 140 14.93 10.80 -14.17
C THR A 140 13.97 11.90 -14.58
N ASP A 141 12.71 11.56 -14.84
CA ASP A 141 11.65 12.53 -15.12
C ASP A 141 10.77 12.79 -13.89
N ARG A 142 10.97 13.93 -13.25
CA ARG A 142 10.17 14.37 -12.08
C ARG A 142 8.71 14.67 -12.42
N ASN A 143 8.41 14.95 -13.68
CA ASN A 143 7.06 15.26 -14.16
C ASN A 143 6.30 14.01 -14.60
N SER A 144 6.98 12.86 -14.71
CA SER A 144 6.32 11.59 -15.00
C SER A 144 5.26 11.26 -13.96
N SER A 145 4.16 10.66 -14.42
CA SER A 145 3.03 10.29 -13.56
C SER A 145 3.46 9.27 -12.51
N LEU A 146 3.10 9.52 -11.25
CA LEU A 146 3.34 8.61 -10.14
C LEU A 146 2.38 7.41 -10.16
N HIS A 147 1.20 7.62 -10.71
CA HIS A 147 0.09 6.68 -10.75
C HIS A 147 -0.44 6.58 -12.18
N TYR A 148 -1.06 5.44 -12.51
CA TYR A 148 -1.79 5.28 -13.78
C TYR A 148 -3.10 6.10 -13.82
N TYR A 149 -3.44 6.75 -12.72
CA TYR A 149 -4.63 7.57 -12.51
C TYR A 149 -4.22 8.86 -11.80
N GLY A 150 -5.07 9.89 -11.84
CA GLY A 150 -4.79 11.15 -11.17
C GLY A 150 -3.63 11.93 -11.81
N ASN A 151 -3.15 12.94 -11.09
CA ASN A 151 -2.17 13.92 -11.59
C ASN A 151 -0.92 14.01 -10.70
N GLU A 152 -0.79 13.12 -9.72
CA GLU A 152 0.40 13.02 -8.88
C GLU A 152 1.63 12.66 -9.72
N THR A 153 2.77 13.27 -9.41
CA THR A 153 4.01 13.11 -10.18
C THR A 153 5.12 12.53 -9.32
N MET A 154 6.15 11.99 -9.98
CA MET A 154 7.33 11.42 -9.32
C MET A 154 8.03 12.42 -8.38
N SER A 155 7.94 13.73 -8.65
CA SER A 155 8.40 14.79 -7.75
C SER A 155 7.86 14.65 -6.31
N GLN A 156 6.58 14.34 -6.16
CA GLN A 156 5.96 14.17 -4.83
C GLN A 156 6.49 12.93 -4.12
N MET A 157 6.73 11.83 -4.86
CA MET A 157 7.29 10.62 -4.29
C MET A 157 8.75 10.79 -3.87
N MET A 158 9.53 11.56 -4.64
CA MET A 158 10.93 11.87 -4.31
C MET A 158 11.07 12.74 -3.07
N GLN A 159 10.08 13.58 -2.77
CA GLN A 159 10.02 14.38 -1.54
C GLN A 159 9.56 13.56 -0.32
N ASN A 160 9.06 12.33 -0.52
CA ASN A 160 8.56 11.51 0.57
C ASN A 160 9.70 10.93 1.41
N GLU A 161 9.88 11.47 2.61
CA GLU A 161 10.93 11.04 3.54
C GLU A 161 10.56 9.81 4.38
N TYR A 162 9.39 9.19 4.23
CA TYR A 162 9.00 7.99 5.00
C TYR A 162 9.33 6.68 4.27
N HIS A 163 9.66 6.75 2.99
CA HIS A 163 10.04 5.58 2.20
C HIS A 163 11.50 5.67 1.73
N ASN A 164 12.09 4.53 1.39
CA ASN A 164 13.36 4.44 0.68
C ASN A 164 13.13 3.74 -0.66
N ILE A 165 12.50 4.46 -1.57
CA ILE A 165 12.13 3.97 -2.91
C ILE A 165 13.32 3.46 -3.71
N THR A 166 14.51 4.03 -3.52
CA THR A 166 15.74 3.53 -4.13
C THR A 166 16.10 2.13 -3.62
N ALA A 167 15.98 1.88 -2.31
CA ALA A 167 16.20 0.54 -1.75
C ALA A 167 15.15 -0.46 -2.24
N GLU A 168 13.88 -0.05 -2.29
CA GLU A 168 12.80 -0.90 -2.81
C GLU A 168 13.01 -1.27 -4.28
N GLN A 169 13.38 -0.32 -5.14
CA GLN A 169 13.65 -0.59 -6.55
C GLN A 169 14.86 -1.48 -6.76
N LYS A 170 15.93 -1.32 -5.96
CA LYS A 170 17.07 -2.25 -5.97
C LYS A 170 16.65 -3.67 -5.55
N PHE A 171 15.76 -3.79 -4.56
CA PHE A 171 15.23 -5.09 -4.13
C PHE A 171 14.34 -5.72 -5.20
N LEU A 172 13.39 -4.97 -5.78
CA LEU A 172 12.54 -5.43 -6.89
C LEU A 172 13.37 -5.90 -8.08
N LYS A 173 14.39 -5.13 -8.47
CA LYS A 173 15.31 -5.54 -9.53
C LYS A 173 15.98 -6.89 -9.22
N LYS A 174 16.43 -7.12 -7.99
CA LYS A 174 17.00 -8.43 -7.59
C LYS A 174 15.99 -9.56 -7.67
N LEU A 175 14.71 -9.33 -7.37
CA LEU A 175 13.67 -10.35 -7.50
C LEU A 175 13.44 -10.72 -8.98
N ILE A 176 13.40 -9.71 -9.86
CA ILE A 176 13.22 -9.88 -11.29
C ILE A 176 14.44 -10.60 -11.91
N ASP A 177 15.65 -10.11 -11.65
CA ASP A 177 16.89 -10.68 -12.20
C ASP A 177 17.11 -12.14 -11.79
N LYS A 178 16.55 -12.56 -10.64
CA LYS A 178 16.61 -13.94 -10.13
C LYS A 178 15.38 -14.78 -10.49
N ASN A 179 14.44 -14.26 -11.29
CA ASN A 179 13.19 -14.92 -11.66
C ASN A 179 12.34 -15.37 -10.46
N PHE A 180 12.40 -14.66 -9.32
CA PHE A 180 11.47 -14.90 -8.20
C PHE A 180 10.07 -14.33 -8.47
N VAL A 181 9.96 -13.41 -9.42
CA VAL A 181 8.71 -12.79 -9.86
C VAL A 181 8.74 -12.62 -11.37
N ILE A 182 7.56 -12.57 -11.99
CA ILE A 182 7.40 -12.22 -13.40
C ILE A 182 6.99 -10.75 -13.47
N ASN A 183 7.78 -9.92 -14.16
CA ASN A 183 7.44 -8.52 -14.37
C ASN A 183 6.58 -8.37 -15.63
N LEU A 184 5.42 -7.74 -15.50
CA LEU A 184 4.46 -7.49 -16.58
C LEU A 184 4.54 -6.07 -17.15
N THR A 185 5.44 -5.22 -16.63
CA THR A 185 5.58 -3.79 -17.01
C THR A 185 6.97 -3.47 -17.56
#